data_AF-A0A961BFK6-F1
#
_entry.id   AF-A0A961BFK6-F1
#
_cell.length_a   1.000
_cell.length_b   1.000
_cell.length_c   1.000
_cell.angle_alpha   90.00
_cell.angle_beta   90.00
_cell.angle_gamma   90.00
#
_symmetry.space_group_name_H-M   'P 1'
#
loop_
_entity.id
_entity.type
_entity.pdbx_description
1 polymer ?
#
loop_
_entity_poly.entity_id
_entity_poly.type
_entity_poly.pdbx_seq_one_letter_code
_entity_poly.pdbx_strand_id
1 'polypeptide(L)'
;MLEVNQAKRLMDLEKENTRLKRIVADQMLGMEILQETLEKPGHKRQMAGEFVSAGRCSGRQICRYFRLHRWTFRFRARQLNAWMMRVKAAVRRVSGRYSQWGYANVARLLQGEG
;
A
#
# COMPACT_ATOMS: atom_id res chain seq x y z
N MET A 1 -24.56 37.47 33.47
CA MET A 1 -25.09 36.22 32.87
C MET A 1 -24.93 36.17 31.34
N LEU A 2 -25.20 37.25 30.59
CA LEU A 2 -25.09 37.28 29.12
C LEU A 2 -23.67 37.02 28.57
N GLU A 3 -22.64 37.60 29.19
CA GLU A 3 -21.22 37.37 28.85
C GLU A 3 -20.81 35.89 28.92
N VAL A 4 -21.28 35.17 29.93
CA VAL A 4 -20.98 33.74 30.12
C VAL A 4 -21.63 32.89 29.01
N ASN A 5 -22.81 33.28 28.53
CA ASN A 5 -23.48 32.61 27.42
C ASN A 5 -22.80 32.90 26.08
N GLN A 6 -22.29 34.12 25.86
CA GLN A 6 -21.52 34.46 24.67
C GLN A 6 -20.18 33.72 24.62
N ALA A 7 -19.45 33.66 25.75
CA ALA A 7 -18.20 32.91 25.87
C ALA A 7 -18.40 31.40 25.61
N LYS A 8 -19.47 30.80 26.15
CA LYS A 8 -19.83 29.40 25.86
C LYS A 8 -20.11 29.18 24.36
N ARG A 9 -20.89 30.07 23.74
CA ARG A 9 -21.21 29.98 22.31
C ARG A 9 -19.97 30.09 21.43
N LEU A 10 -19.03 30.97 21.77
CA LEU A 10 -17.74 31.08 21.06
C LEU A 10 -16.93 29.80 21.19
N MET A 11 -16.82 29.24 22.40
CA MET A 11 -16.10 27.99 22.61
C MET A 11 -16.72 26.82 21.82
N ASP A 12 -18.04 26.73 21.78
CA ASP A 12 -18.73 25.68 21.02
C ASP A 12 -18.53 25.84 19.51
N LEU A 13 -18.55 27.09 19.00
CA LEU A 13 -18.22 27.38 17.61
C LEU A 13 -16.76 27.04 17.27
N GLU A 14 -15.81 27.31 18.15
CA GLU A 14 -14.40 26.96 17.95
C GLU A 14 -14.19 25.45 17.92
N LYS A 15 -14.90 24.70 18.78
CA LYS A 15 -14.89 23.24 18.78
C LYS A 15 -15.45 22.69 17.48
N GLU A 16 -16.58 23.21 17.02
CA GLU A 16 -17.21 22.77 15.77
C GLU A 16 -16.32 23.11 14.57
N ASN A 17 -15.70 24.29 14.55
CA ASN A 17 -14.77 24.69 13.49
C ASN A 17 -13.55 23.75 13.43
N THR A 18 -13.00 23.38 14.60
CA THR A 18 -11.90 22.41 14.70
C THR A 18 -12.31 21.04 14.18
N ARG A 19 -13.52 20.59 14.50
CA ARG A 19 -14.09 19.34 14.01
C ARG A 19 -14.29 19.37 12.50
N LEU A 20 -14.89 20.44 11.97
CA LEU A 20 -15.13 20.62 10.54
C LEU A 20 -13.84 20.67 9.74
N LYS A 21 -12.83 21.42 10.20
CA LYS A 21 -11.50 21.45 9.57
C LYS A 21 -10.90 20.06 9.43
N ARG A 22 -11.04 19.20 10.45
CA ARG A 22 -10.58 17.81 10.39
C ARG A 22 -11.35 16.99 9.35
N ILE A 23 -12.68 17.13 9.30
CA ILE A 23 -13.53 16.40 8.35
C ILE A 23 -13.20 16.82 6.91
N VAL A 24 -13.12 18.12 6.65
CA VAL A 24 -12.81 18.66 5.32
C VAL A 24 -11.43 18.21 4.86
N ALA A 25 -10.41 18.25 5.72
CA ALA A 25 -9.07 17.75 5.38
C ALA A 25 -9.08 16.26 5.01
N ASP A 26 -9.84 15.43 5.75
CA ASP A 26 -9.98 13.99 5.46
C ASP A 26 -10.76 13.74 4.15
N GLN A 27 -11.77 14.57 3.85
CA GLN A 27 -12.53 14.49 2.60
C GLN A 27 -11.69 14.88 1.38
N MET A 28 -10.96 16.01 1.47
CA MET A 28 -10.08 16.48 0.40
C MET A 28 -9.04 15.43 0.02
N LEU A 29 -8.38 14.83 1.04
CA LEU A 29 -7.45 13.73 0.81
C LEU A 29 -8.12 12.54 0.09
N GLY A 30 -9.35 12.19 0.47
CA GLY A 30 -10.10 11.13 -0.18
C GLY A 30 -10.42 11.43 -1.65
N MET A 31 -10.76 12.67 -1.98
CA MET A 31 -11.05 13.10 -3.36
C MET A 31 -9.81 13.04 -4.23
N GLU A 32 -8.66 13.52 -3.75
CA GLU A 32 -7.37 13.45 -4.46
C GLU A 32 -6.99 12.00 -4.77
N ILE A 33 -7.09 11.12 -3.76
CA ILE A 33 -6.80 9.69 -3.93
C ILE A 33 -7.73 9.06 -4.97
N LEU A 34 -9.02 9.39 -4.96
CA LEU A 34 -10.00 8.86 -5.90
C LEU A 34 -9.73 9.31 -7.33
N GLN A 35 -9.40 10.59 -7.55
CA GLN A 35 -9.07 11.09 -8.89
C GLN A 35 -7.85 10.37 -9.48
N GLU A 36 -6.78 10.25 -8.71
CA GLU A 36 -5.54 9.62 -9.18
C GLU A 36 -5.68 8.09 -9.33
N THR A 37 -6.59 7.44 -8.58
CA THR A 37 -6.84 6.00 -8.70
C THR A 37 -7.69 5.57 -9.88
N LEU A 38 -8.64 6.41 -10.32
CA LEU A 38 -9.48 6.11 -11.48
C LEU A 38 -8.64 5.84 -12.73
N GLU A 39 -7.47 6.45 -12.84
CA GLU A 39 -6.55 6.28 -13.96
C GLU A 39 -5.77 4.95 -13.91
N LYS A 40 -5.62 4.31 -12.73
CA LYS A 40 -4.73 3.14 -12.51
C LYS A 40 -5.26 2.11 -11.50
N PRO A 41 -6.38 1.40 -11.77
CA PRO A 41 -7.05 0.54 -10.79
C PRO A 41 -6.25 -0.67 -10.29
N GLY A 42 -5.25 -1.15 -11.05
CA GLY A 42 -4.45 -2.34 -10.71
C GLY A 42 -3.30 -2.12 -9.72
N HIS A 43 -2.87 -0.87 -9.51
CA HIS A 43 -1.62 -0.56 -8.82
C HIS A 43 -1.81 -0.02 -7.39
N LYS A 44 -2.88 -0.42 -6.71
CA LYS A 44 -3.29 0.12 -5.39
C LYS A 44 -2.16 0.19 -4.36
N ARG A 45 -1.36 -0.87 -4.24
CA ARG A 45 -0.25 -0.92 -3.28
C ARG A 45 0.89 0.02 -3.66
N GLN A 46 1.20 0.11 -4.95
CA GLN A 46 2.23 1.00 -5.45
C GLN A 46 1.83 2.46 -5.23
N MET A 47 0.62 2.84 -5.66
CA MET A 47 0.11 4.20 -5.47
C MET A 47 0.01 4.54 -3.98
N ALA A 48 -0.46 3.62 -3.13
CA ALA A 48 -0.41 3.83 -1.69
C ALA A 48 1.00 4.14 -1.16
N GLY A 49 2.04 3.54 -1.76
CA GLY A 49 3.44 3.85 -1.45
C GLY A 49 3.86 5.23 -1.94
N GLU A 50 3.46 5.62 -3.15
CA GLU A 50 3.72 6.93 -3.75
C GLU A 50 3.13 8.06 -2.88
N PHE A 51 1.86 7.96 -2.47
CA PHE A 51 1.21 8.94 -1.58
C PHE A 51 1.92 9.08 -0.22
N VAL A 52 2.36 7.97 0.38
CA VAL A 52 3.04 7.98 1.68
C VAL A 52 4.45 8.53 1.55
N SER A 53 5.19 8.15 0.50
CA SER A 53 6.54 8.65 0.23
C SER A 53 6.57 10.13 -0.15
N ALA A 54 5.52 10.63 -0.82
CA ALA A 54 5.30 12.04 -1.09
C ALA A 54 4.83 12.85 0.13
N GLY A 55 4.65 12.22 1.30
CA GLY A 55 4.22 12.89 2.54
C GLY A 55 2.76 13.36 2.55
N ARG A 56 1.95 12.99 1.54
CA ARG A 56 0.55 13.43 1.41
C ARG A 56 -0.35 12.85 2.49
N CYS A 57 -0.05 11.65 2.98
CA CYS A 57 -0.81 11.02 4.06
C CYS A 57 -0.05 9.91 4.78
N SER A 58 -0.58 9.49 5.92
CA SER A 58 -0.04 8.34 6.64
C SER A 58 -0.40 7.01 5.99
N GLY A 59 0.44 5.99 6.20
CA GLY A 59 0.13 4.62 5.77
C GLY A 59 -1.20 4.06 6.33
N ARG A 60 -1.71 4.60 7.45
CA ARG A 60 -3.03 4.26 7.97
C ARG A 60 -4.15 4.81 7.09
N GLN A 61 -4.08 6.10 6.79
CA GLN A 61 -5.07 6.81 5.99
C GLN A 61 -5.15 6.19 4.59
N ILE A 62 -4.00 6.01 3.94
CA ILE A 62 -3.97 5.48 2.57
C ILE A 62 -4.56 4.07 2.48
N CYS A 63 -4.25 3.19 3.43
CA CYS A 63 -4.80 1.84 3.47
C CYS A 63 -6.33 1.84 3.63
N ARG A 64 -6.86 2.80 4.41
CA ARG A 64 -8.31 2.98 4.58
C ARG A 64 -8.97 3.41 3.27
N TYR A 65 -8.41 4.39 2.55
CA TYR A 65 -8.96 4.85 1.27
C TYR A 65 -8.88 3.78 0.18
N PHE A 66 -7.72 3.13 0.03
CA PHE A 66 -7.49 2.11 -0.99
C PHE A 66 -8.16 0.76 -0.67
N ARG A 67 -8.79 0.61 0.51
CA ARG A 67 -9.25 -0.67 1.07
C ARG A 67 -8.18 -1.76 1.01
N LEU A 68 -6.94 -1.37 1.33
CA LEU A 68 -5.77 -2.24 1.34
C LEU A 68 -5.51 -2.72 2.77
N HIS A 69 -5.33 -4.02 2.96
CA HIS A 69 -4.92 -4.52 4.28
C HIS A 69 -3.53 -3.99 4.63
N ARG A 70 -3.34 -3.50 5.86
CA ARG A 70 -2.06 -2.87 6.29
C ARG A 70 -0.88 -3.82 6.19
N TRP A 71 -1.10 -5.12 6.35
CA TRP A 71 -0.06 -6.13 6.15
C TRP A 71 0.35 -6.24 4.68
N THR A 72 -0.60 -6.18 3.75
CA THR A 72 -0.33 -6.14 2.30
C THR A 72 0.46 -4.90 1.92
N PHE A 73 0.12 -3.74 2.49
CA PHE A 73 0.88 -2.51 2.30
C PHE A 73 2.31 -2.62 2.82
N ARG A 74 2.47 -3.11 4.06
CA ARG A 74 3.76 -3.25 4.75
C ARG A 74 4.62 -4.39 4.24
N PHE A 75 4.03 -5.35 3.54
CA PHE A 75 4.76 -6.48 3.01
C PHE A 75 5.96 -5.95 2.22
N ARG A 76 7.13 -6.54 2.45
CA ARG A 76 8.30 -6.32 1.62
C ARG A 76 8.72 -7.70 1.14
N ALA A 77 8.79 -7.86 -0.18
CA ALA A 77 9.32 -9.09 -0.73
C ALA A 77 10.74 -9.28 -0.17
N ARG A 78 11.03 -10.47 0.34
CA ARG A 78 12.38 -10.79 0.78
C ARG A 78 13.31 -10.67 -0.43
N GLN A 79 14.41 -9.92 -0.27
CA GLN A 79 15.47 -9.90 -1.26
C GLN A 79 15.98 -11.33 -1.44
N LEU A 80 16.11 -11.77 -2.69
CA LEU A 80 16.67 -13.08 -2.98
C LEU A 80 18.17 -13.02 -2.69
N ASN A 81 18.68 -13.95 -1.88
CA ASN A 81 20.14 -14.09 -1.71
C ASN A 81 20.76 -14.63 -3.01
N ALA A 82 22.09 -14.53 -3.14
CA ALA A 82 22.81 -14.95 -4.34
C ALA A 82 22.50 -16.41 -4.74
N TRP A 83 22.35 -17.29 -3.75
CA TRP A 83 21.95 -18.68 -3.96
C TRP A 83 20.54 -18.80 -4.53
N MET A 84 19.53 -18.14 -3.96
CA MET A 84 18.16 -18.14 -4.48
C MET A 84 18.06 -17.53 -5.88
N MET A 85 18.89 -16.52 -6.18
CA MET A 85 18.98 -15.99 -7.54
C MET A 85 19.51 -17.04 -8.52
N ARG A 86 20.58 -17.77 -8.16
CA ARG A 86 21.12 -18.88 -8.96
C ARG A 86 20.08 -19.98 -9.17
N VAL A 87 19.42 -20.43 -8.11
CA VAL A 87 18.38 -21.45 -8.19
C VAL A 87 17.24 -21.00 -9.10
N LYS A 88 16.75 -19.76 -8.95
CA LYS A 88 15.68 -19.22 -9.78
C LYS A 88 16.08 -19.13 -11.26
N ALA A 89 17.32 -18.75 -11.54
CA ALA A 89 17.85 -18.73 -12.90
C ALA A 89 17.98 -20.16 -13.48
N ALA A 90 18.47 -21.11 -12.68
CA ALA A 90 18.63 -22.50 -13.07
C ALA A 90 17.27 -23.16 -13.38
N VAL A 91 16.26 -22.93 -12.52
CA VAL A 91 14.88 -23.37 -12.75
C VAL A 91 14.34 -22.81 -14.07
N ARG A 92 14.46 -21.49 -14.32
CA ARG A 92 14.02 -20.89 -15.59
C ARG A 92 14.71 -21.50 -16.81
N ARG A 93 16.03 -21.73 -16.74
CA ARG A 93 16.81 -22.35 -17.81
C ARG A 93 16.35 -23.77 -18.12
N VAL A 94 16.06 -24.57 -17.09
CA VAL A 94 15.59 -25.97 -17.28
C VAL A 94 14.16 -26.00 -17.76
N SER A 95 13.26 -25.24 -17.15
CA SER A 95 11.86 -25.16 -17.56
C SER A 95 11.68 -24.63 -18.98
N GLY A 96 12.57 -23.74 -19.45
CA GLY A 96 12.57 -23.28 -20.83
C GLY A 96 12.99 -24.36 -21.84
N ARG A 97 13.87 -25.29 -21.45
CA ARG A 97 14.31 -26.42 -22.30
C ARG A 97 13.37 -27.61 -22.27
N TYR A 98 12.67 -27.81 -21.14
CA TYR A 98 11.75 -28.93 -20.93
C TYR A 98 10.40 -28.39 -20.45
N SER A 99 9.63 -27.77 -21.36
CA SER A 99 8.36 -27.12 -21.05
C SER A 99 7.26 -28.10 -20.60
N GLN A 100 7.38 -29.37 -21.00
CA GLN A 100 6.48 -30.45 -20.63
C GLN A 100 6.78 -31.05 -19.25
N TRP A 101 7.87 -30.64 -18.59
CA TRP A 101 8.25 -31.16 -17.28
C TRP A 101 7.62 -30.34 -16.15
N GLY A 102 7.00 -31.05 -15.20
CA GLY A 102 6.55 -30.47 -13.94
C GLY A 102 7.70 -30.22 -12.96
N TYR A 103 7.38 -29.56 -11.83
CA TYR A 103 8.38 -29.11 -10.85
C TYR A 103 9.29 -30.24 -10.35
N ALA A 104 8.76 -31.45 -10.15
CA ALA A 104 9.51 -32.57 -9.58
C ALA A 104 10.70 -33.01 -10.46
N ASN A 105 10.50 -33.08 -11.78
CA ASN A 105 11.55 -33.46 -12.72
C ASN A 105 12.62 -32.37 -12.83
N VAL A 106 12.19 -31.11 -12.85
CA VAL A 106 13.11 -29.95 -12.84
C VAL A 106 13.94 -29.94 -11.56
N ALA A 107 13.31 -30.14 -10.40
CA ALA A 107 14.00 -30.19 -9.11
C ALA A 107 15.02 -31.34 -9.05
N ARG A 108 14.64 -32.54 -9.52
CA ARG A 108 15.52 -33.71 -9.53
C ARG A 108 16.74 -33.51 -10.42
N LEU A 109 16.56 -32.91 -11.60
CA LEU A 109 17.68 -32.59 -12.49
C LEU A 109 18.63 -31.57 -11.84
N LEU A 110 18.08 -30.50 -11.27
CA LEU A 110 18.88 -29.46 -10.62
C LEU A 110 19.63 -29.96 -9.38
N GLN A 111 19.06 -30.90 -8.62
CA GLN A 111 19.74 -31.54 -7.49
C GLN A 111 20.95 -32.38 -7.94
N GLY A 112 20.94 -32.89 -9.17
CA GLY A 112 22.08 -33.61 -9.75
C GLY A 112 23.16 -32.72 -10.36
N GLU A 113 22.88 -31.44 -10.61
CA GLU A 113 23.84 -30.51 -11.23
C GLU A 113 24.82 -29.86 -10.23
N GLY A 114 24.52 -29.85 -8.92
CA GLY A 114 25.42 -29.36 -7.86
C GLY A 114 25.54 -27.83 -7.77
#